data_AF-A0A1M6LPV5-F1
#
_entry.id   AF-A0A1M6LPV5-F1
#
_cell.length_a   1.000
_cell.length_b   1.000
_cell.length_c   1.000
_cell.angle_alpha   90.00
_cell.angle_beta   90.00
_cell.angle_gamma   90.00
#
_symmetry.space_group_name_H-M   'P 1'
#
loop_
_entity.id
_entity.type
_entity.pdbx_description
1 polymer ?
#
loop_
_entity_poly.entity_id
_entity_poly.type
_entity_poly.pdbx_seq_one_letter_code
_entity_poly.pdbx_strand_id
1 'polypeptide(L)'
;MIINTVKNKENIVHIEKIIYSPIGRPYTVVYGTDEKNIKKVIWLDTYNNRWLNPKVIYTIKFHDGISKEEAISIIKKTNLEIESNIDLLYVAPRSKKFSKKEGVYWWASIANDREIFVDFYTGRIVLQDSNTGDILND
;
A
#
# COMPACT_ATOMS: atom_id res chain seq x y z
N MET A 1 -12.26 -15.64 -8.94
CA MET A 1 -11.10 -16.40 -8.42
C MET A 1 -10.33 -15.68 -7.31
N ILE A 2 -10.14 -14.36 -7.40
CA ILE A 2 -9.57 -13.54 -6.32
C ILE A 2 -10.33 -13.73 -5.01
N ILE A 3 -11.67 -13.64 -5.05
CA ILE A 3 -12.54 -13.86 -3.89
C ILE A 3 -12.23 -15.22 -3.25
N ASN A 4 -12.31 -16.33 -4.01
CA ASN A 4 -12.01 -17.66 -3.47
C ASN A 4 -10.58 -17.76 -2.91
N THR A 5 -9.61 -17.07 -3.52
CA THR A 5 -8.23 -17.05 -3.03
C THR A 5 -8.14 -16.41 -1.66
N VAL A 6 -8.71 -15.21 -1.47
CA VAL A 6 -8.65 -14.51 -0.17
C VAL A 6 -9.52 -15.18 0.89
N LYS A 7 -10.67 -15.77 0.51
CA LYS A 7 -11.51 -16.53 1.43
C LYS A 7 -10.78 -17.77 1.94
N ASN A 8 -10.14 -18.54 1.04
CA ASN A 8 -9.54 -19.82 1.40
C ASN A 8 -8.13 -19.71 1.99
N LYS A 9 -7.33 -18.72 1.58
CA LYS A 9 -5.93 -18.58 2.03
C LYS A 9 -5.77 -17.61 3.20
N GLU A 10 -6.63 -16.59 3.29
CA GLU A 10 -6.49 -15.51 4.28
C GLU A 10 -7.67 -15.46 5.27
N ASN A 11 -8.61 -16.41 5.16
CA ASN A 11 -9.82 -16.55 5.98
C ASN A 11 -10.72 -15.31 5.97
N ILE A 12 -10.76 -14.59 4.84
CA ILE A 12 -11.65 -13.44 4.68
C ILE A 12 -13.09 -13.92 4.52
N VAL A 13 -14.02 -13.36 5.29
CA VAL A 13 -15.45 -13.66 5.17
C VAL A 13 -16.22 -12.57 4.46
N HIS A 14 -15.85 -11.31 4.70
CA HIS A 14 -16.48 -10.15 4.10
C HIS A 14 -15.42 -9.32 3.36
N ILE A 15 -15.73 -8.96 2.12
CA ILE A 15 -14.88 -8.11 1.28
C ILE A 15 -15.52 -6.73 1.24
N GLU A 16 -14.79 -5.73 1.75
CA GLU A 16 -15.24 -4.34 1.75
C GLU A 16 -15.00 -3.69 0.38
N LYS A 17 -13.79 -3.88 -0.18
CA LYS A 17 -13.43 -3.33 -1.49
C LYS A 17 -12.27 -4.09 -2.12
N ILE A 18 -12.22 -4.02 -3.46
CA ILE A 18 -11.11 -4.51 -4.27
C ILE A 18 -10.66 -3.35 -5.15
N ILE A 19 -9.38 -3.01 -5.09
CA ILE A 19 -8.77 -1.94 -5.88
C ILE A 19 -7.50 -2.44 -6.55
N TYR A 20 -6.96 -1.66 -7.50
CA TYR A 20 -5.64 -1.90 -8.06
C TYR A 20 -4.63 -0.96 -7.40
N SER A 21 -3.41 -1.45 -7.17
CA SER A 21 -2.31 -0.61 -6.68
C SER A 21 -2.10 0.55 -7.68
N PRO A 22 -2.21 1.81 -7.24
CA PRO A 22 -2.13 2.96 -8.14
C PRO A 22 -0.73 3.15 -8.73
N ILE A 23 0.30 2.73 -8.00
CA ILE A 23 1.70 2.86 -8.43
C ILE A 23 2.51 1.59 -8.19
N GLY A 24 3.63 1.48 -8.90
CA GLY A 24 4.56 0.37 -8.78
C GLY A 24 4.13 -0.87 -9.56
N ARG A 25 4.34 -2.05 -8.95
CA ARG A 25 3.87 -3.32 -9.52
C ARG A 25 2.34 -3.37 -9.40
N PRO A 26 1.60 -3.73 -10.47
CA PRO A 26 0.14 -3.74 -10.44
C PRO A 26 -0.38 -4.92 -9.62
N TYR A 27 -0.50 -4.73 -8.30
CA TYR A 27 -1.16 -5.68 -7.42
C TYR A 27 -2.66 -5.41 -7.39
N THR A 28 -3.46 -6.46 -7.27
CA THR A 28 -4.84 -6.34 -6.82
C THR A 28 -4.84 -6.30 -5.30
N VAL A 29 -5.45 -5.27 -4.72
CA VAL A 29 -5.52 -5.04 -3.28
C VAL A 29 -6.94 -5.30 -2.80
N VAL A 30 -7.08 -6.19 -1.82
CA VAL A 30 -8.37 -6.56 -1.23
C VAL A 30 -8.40 -6.10 0.21
N TYR A 31 -9.45 -5.36 0.54
CA TYR A 31 -9.80 -4.97 1.91
C TYR A 31 -10.96 -5.84 2.35
N GLY A 32 -10.85 -6.43 3.53
CA GLY A 32 -11.90 -7.28 4.07
C GLY A 32 -11.70 -7.59 5.53
N THR A 33 -12.63 -8.35 6.09
CA THR A 33 -12.59 -8.83 7.47
C THR A 33 -12.58 -10.35 7.51
N ASP A 34 -11.88 -10.91 8.50
CA ASP A 34 -11.95 -12.34 8.82
C ASP A 34 -13.09 -12.65 9.81
N GLU A 35 -13.27 -13.93 10.14
CA GLU A 35 -14.30 -14.41 11.08
C GLU A 35 -14.22 -13.78 12.47
N LYS A 36 -13.07 -13.22 12.84
CA LYS A 36 -12.84 -12.54 14.12
C LYS A 36 -13.09 -11.03 14.03
N ASN A 37 -13.68 -10.55 12.93
CA ASN A 37 -13.83 -9.13 12.60
C ASN A 37 -12.50 -8.36 12.52
N ILE A 38 -11.38 -9.03 12.28
CA ILE A 38 -10.10 -8.37 12.08
C ILE A 38 -10.04 -7.86 10.65
N LYS A 39 -9.95 -6.54 10.49
CA LYS A 39 -9.72 -5.90 9.18
C LYS A 39 -8.34 -6.23 8.65
N LYS A 40 -8.27 -6.67 7.41
CA LYS A 40 -7.03 -7.00 6.70
C LYS A 40 -6.97 -6.31 5.35
N VAL A 41 -5.74 -6.06 4.91
CA VAL A 41 -5.43 -5.65 3.54
C VAL A 41 -4.50 -6.67 2.92
N ILE A 42 -4.86 -7.16 1.75
CA ILE A 42 -4.18 -8.27 1.07
C ILE A 42 -3.76 -7.81 -0.33
N TRP A 43 -2.48 -7.92 -0.63
CA TRP A 43 -1.93 -7.67 -1.96
C TRP A 43 -1.76 -8.97 -2.71
N LEU A 44 -2.38 -9.07 -3.89
CA LEU A 44 -2.32 -10.22 -4.77
C LEU A 44 -1.62 -9.87 -6.08
N ASP A 45 -0.74 -10.76 -6.53
CA ASP A 45 -0.18 -10.73 -7.87
C ASP A 45 -1.13 -11.44 -8.84
N THR A 46 -1.77 -10.63 -9.68
CA THR A 46 -2.74 -11.05 -10.69
C THR A 46 -2.22 -10.82 -12.12
N TYR A 47 -1.02 -10.28 -12.26
CA TYR A 47 -0.40 -9.98 -13.56
C TYR A 47 0.05 -11.26 -14.31
N ASN A 48 0.22 -11.18 -15.64
CA ASN A 48 0.62 -12.30 -16.52
C ASN A 48 -0.24 -13.57 -16.37
N ASN A 49 -1.54 -13.47 -16.65
CA ASN A 49 -2.51 -14.59 -16.60
C ASN A 49 -2.70 -15.25 -15.22
N ARG A 50 -2.15 -14.67 -14.15
CA ARG A 50 -2.41 -15.10 -12.77
C ARG A 50 -3.80 -14.73 -12.24
N TRP A 51 -4.65 -14.10 -13.04
CA TRP A 51 -6.08 -14.01 -12.76
C TRP A 51 -6.74 -15.38 -12.54
N LEU A 52 -6.20 -16.43 -13.18
CA LEU A 52 -6.60 -17.83 -13.01
C LEU A 52 -5.85 -18.59 -11.89
N ASN A 53 -4.92 -17.94 -11.18
CA ASN A 53 -4.36 -18.44 -9.93
C ASN A 53 -3.70 -17.29 -9.16
N PRO A 54 -4.50 -16.41 -8.52
CA PRO A 54 -3.96 -15.26 -7.82
C PRO A 54 -3.02 -15.70 -6.70
N LYS A 55 -1.84 -15.08 -6.63
CA LYS A 55 -0.88 -15.35 -5.55
C LYS A 55 -0.95 -14.22 -4.53
N VAL A 56 -1.24 -14.57 -3.27
CA VAL A 56 -1.06 -13.63 -2.15
C VAL A 56 0.43 -13.32 -2.02
N ILE A 57 0.75 -12.03 -2.01
CA ILE A 57 2.11 -11.52 -1.89
C ILE A 57 2.36 -11.00 -0.49
N TYR A 58 1.39 -10.29 0.07
CA TYR A 58 1.50 -9.70 1.39
C TYR A 58 0.11 -9.52 2.02
N THR A 59 0.04 -9.68 3.34
CA THR A 59 -1.16 -9.45 4.13
C THR A 59 -0.78 -8.68 5.39
N ILE A 60 -1.60 -7.69 5.74
CA ILE A 60 -1.52 -7.01 7.03
C ILE A 60 -2.85 -7.08 7.75
N LYS A 61 -2.81 -6.93 9.08
CA LYS A 61 -3.98 -6.49 9.85
C LYS A 61 -3.96 -4.97 9.86
N PHE A 62 -5.08 -4.36 9.52
CA PHE A 62 -5.18 -2.92 9.37
C PHE A 62 -4.98 -2.18 10.70
N HIS A 63 -5.28 -2.81 11.83
CA HIS A 63 -5.10 -2.23 13.16
C HIS A 63 -3.65 -2.28 13.69
N ASP A 64 -2.73 -2.95 12.99
CA ASP A 64 -1.33 -3.08 13.45
C ASP A 64 -0.48 -1.84 13.10
N GLY A 65 -1.00 -0.91 12.30
CA GLY A 65 -0.30 0.29 11.88
C GLY A 65 -1.18 1.53 11.90
N ILE A 66 -0.62 2.64 11.44
CA ILE A 66 -1.29 3.94 11.44
C ILE A 66 -2.42 3.98 10.40
N SER A 67 -3.50 4.68 10.77
CA SER A 67 -4.62 4.99 9.89
C SER A 67 -4.25 5.97 8.79
N LYS A 68 -5.14 6.09 7.79
CA LYS A 68 -4.99 7.09 6.72
C LYS A 68 -5.00 8.50 7.29
N GLU A 69 -5.86 8.77 8.28
CA GLU A 69 -6.03 10.06 8.94
C GLU A 69 -4.77 10.45 9.73
N GLU A 70 -4.13 9.48 10.39
CA GLU A 70 -2.84 9.68 11.05
C GLU A 70 -1.74 9.96 10.02
N ALA A 71 -1.69 9.24 8.91
CA ALA A 71 -0.74 9.50 7.83
C ALA A 71 -0.91 10.90 7.22
N ILE A 72 -2.16 11.33 6.97
CA ILE A 72 -2.47 12.72 6.55
C ILE A 72 -1.94 13.72 7.59
N SER A 73 -2.18 13.45 8.87
CA SER A 73 -1.74 14.33 9.96
C SER A 73 -0.22 14.42 10.06
N ILE A 74 0.49 13.32 9.80
CA ILE A 74 1.95 13.26 9.74
C ILE A 74 2.47 14.10 8.57
N ILE A 75 1.89 13.93 7.36
CA ILE A 75 2.31 14.68 6.17
C ILE A 75 2.07 16.17 6.35
N LYS A 76 0.93 16.59 6.91
CA LYS A 76 0.64 18.01 7.15
C LYS A 76 1.68 18.72 8.03
N LYS A 77 2.38 17.99 8.91
CA LYS A 77 3.46 18.56 9.75
C LYS A 77 4.72 18.91 8.95
N THR A 78 4.85 18.42 7.72
CA THR A 78 6.01 18.69 6.85
C THR A 78 5.88 19.98 6.05
N ASN A 79 4.76 20.71 6.16
CA ASN A 79 4.42 21.87 5.31
C ASN A 79 4.40 21.56 3.80
N LEU A 80 4.31 20.28 3.41
CA LEU A 80 4.16 19.87 2.02
C LEU A 80 2.68 19.76 1.66
N GLU A 81 2.30 20.32 0.52
CA GLU A 81 0.95 20.19 -0.02
C GLU A 81 0.78 18.87 -0.77
N ILE A 82 -0.31 18.17 -0.46
CA ILE A 82 -0.67 16.91 -1.09
C ILE A 82 -1.50 17.21 -2.34
N GLU A 83 -1.03 16.74 -3.49
CA GLU A 83 -1.71 16.94 -4.78
C GLU A 83 -2.66 15.78 -5.13
N SER A 84 -2.48 14.61 -4.52
CA SER A 84 -3.27 13.41 -4.80
C SER A 84 -4.05 12.89 -3.59
N ASN A 85 -4.87 11.86 -3.83
CA ASN A 85 -5.36 11.03 -2.73
C ASN A 85 -4.19 10.29 -2.05
N ILE A 86 -4.34 10.02 -0.75
CA ILE A 86 -3.44 9.11 -0.03
C ILE A 86 -3.93 7.68 -0.17
N ASP A 87 -3.06 6.80 -0.68
CA ASP A 87 -3.35 5.39 -0.89
C ASP A 87 -2.36 4.48 -0.15
N LEU A 88 -2.84 3.30 0.24
CA LEU A 88 -2.01 2.29 0.91
C LEU A 88 -1.35 1.38 -0.11
N LEU A 89 -0.04 1.22 -0.01
CA LEU A 89 0.78 0.49 -0.95
C LEU A 89 1.63 -0.56 -0.27
N TYR A 90 1.89 -1.65 -0.99
CA TYR A 90 2.95 -2.58 -0.67
C TYR A 90 4.11 -2.40 -1.66
N VAL A 91 5.28 -2.06 -1.13
CA VAL A 91 6.52 -1.95 -1.88
C VAL A 91 7.24 -3.30 -1.77
N ALA A 92 7.35 -4.00 -2.89
CA ALA A 92 8.02 -5.29 -2.98
C ALA A 92 9.56 -5.14 -2.91
N PRO A 93 10.27 -6.19 -2.47
CA PRO A 93 11.73 -6.16 -2.44
C PRO A 93 12.28 -6.00 -3.87
N ARG A 94 13.28 -5.12 -4.03
CA ARG A 94 13.95 -4.80 -5.30
C ARG A 94 13.09 -4.08 -6.35
N SER A 95 12.06 -3.33 -5.93
CA SER A 95 11.41 -2.41 -6.87
C SER A 95 12.43 -1.39 -7.39
N LYS A 96 12.79 -1.44 -8.68
CA LYS A 96 13.72 -0.45 -9.28
C LYS A 96 13.19 0.98 -9.21
N LYS A 97 11.86 1.14 -9.12
CA LYS A 97 11.19 2.43 -9.01
C LYS A 97 11.16 2.97 -7.57
N PHE A 98 11.34 2.11 -6.57
CA PHE A 98 11.33 2.52 -5.17
C PHE A 98 12.67 2.16 -4.53
N SER A 99 13.46 3.16 -4.21
CA SER A 99 14.69 3.04 -3.40
C SER A 99 14.43 2.57 -1.95
N LYS A 100 13.17 2.27 -1.61
CA LYS A 100 12.71 1.91 -0.27
C LYS A 100 12.94 0.45 0.07
N LYS A 101 13.02 0.20 1.37
CA LYS A 101 12.92 -1.16 1.92
C LYS A 101 11.53 -1.72 1.64
N GLU A 102 11.47 -3.02 1.44
CA GLU A 102 10.21 -3.77 1.37
C GLU A 102 9.32 -3.42 2.57
N GLY A 103 8.04 -3.17 2.32
CA GLY A 103 7.12 -2.77 3.38
C GLY A 103 5.81 -2.19 2.88
N VAL A 104 4.97 -1.79 3.83
CA VAL A 104 3.69 -1.14 3.56
C VAL A 104 3.78 0.33 3.90
N TYR A 105 3.28 1.18 3.00
CA TYR A 105 3.39 2.62 3.11
C TYR A 105 2.07 3.29 2.72
N TRP A 106 1.71 4.35 3.43
CA TRP A 106 0.80 5.35 2.92
C TRP A 106 1.56 6.25 1.94
N TRP A 107 1.02 6.44 0.75
CA TRP A 107 1.67 7.18 -0.33
C TRP A 107 0.78 8.29 -0.82
N ALA A 108 1.40 9.41 -1.19
CA ALA A 108 0.77 10.48 -1.95
C ALA A 108 1.78 11.20 -2.85
N SER A 109 1.29 11.77 -3.95
CA SER A 109 2.02 12.75 -4.74
C SER A 109 1.94 14.13 -4.09
N ILE A 110 3.06 14.85 -4.14
CA ILE A 110 3.23 16.21 -3.65
C ILE A 110 3.90 17.05 -4.75
N ALA A 111 3.88 18.37 -4.60
CA ALA A 111 4.40 19.29 -5.63
C ALA A 111 5.86 19.04 -6.05
N ASN A 112 6.16 19.45 -7.29
CA ASN A 112 7.48 19.34 -7.95
C ASN A 112 7.92 17.91 -8.25
N ASP A 113 7.01 17.07 -8.76
CA ASP A 113 7.29 15.67 -9.09
C ASP A 113 7.93 14.92 -7.92
N ARG A 114 7.38 15.09 -6.71
CA ARG A 114 7.83 14.37 -5.53
C ARG A 114 6.72 13.47 -5.00
N GLU A 115 7.13 12.42 -4.33
CA GLU A 115 6.25 11.49 -3.65
C GLU A 115 6.63 11.44 -2.18
N ILE A 116 5.62 11.45 -1.31
CA ILE A 116 5.78 11.22 0.12
C ILE A 116 5.27 9.84 0.48
N PHE A 117 6.05 9.15 1.31
CA PHE A 117 5.68 7.85 1.82
C PHE A 117 5.81 7.85 3.33
N VAL A 118 4.76 7.38 3.99
CA VAL A 118 4.72 7.24 5.44
C VAL A 118 4.66 5.75 5.75
N ASP A 119 5.67 5.25 6.46
CA ASP A 119 5.75 3.85 6.87
C ASP A 119 4.51 3.47 7.71
N PHE A 120 3.81 2.41 7.31
CA PHE A 120 2.55 2.02 7.92
C PHE A 120 2.67 1.67 9.40
N TYR A 121 3.79 1.10 9.84
CA TYR A 121 3.94 0.66 11.23
C TYR A 121 4.53 1.73 12.15
N THR A 122 5.38 2.60 11.60
CA THR A 122 6.19 3.52 12.41
C THR A 122 5.85 4.99 12.21
N GLY A 123 5.09 5.33 11.15
CA GLY A 123 4.79 6.71 10.80
C GLY A 123 5.99 7.52 10.29
N ARG A 124 7.13 6.88 10.03
CA ARG A 124 8.33 7.56 9.51
C ARG A 124 8.11 7.99 8.07
N ILE A 125 8.52 9.21 7.77
CA ILE A 125 8.40 9.81 6.44
C ILE A 125 9.64 9.51 5.61
N VAL A 126 9.44 9.25 4.32
CA VAL A 126 10.48 9.22 3.30
C VAL A 126 10.00 9.98 2.08
N LEU A 127 10.73 11.03 1.71
CA LEU A 127 10.52 11.78 0.46
C LEU A 127 11.30 11.13 -0.68
N GLN A 128 10.70 11.15 -1.86
CA GLN A 128 11.29 10.55 -3.05
C GLN A 128 11.01 11.43 -4.27
N ASP A 129 11.99 11.55 -5.17
CA ASP A 129 11.76 12.11 -6.50
C ASP A 129 10.96 11.11 -7.35
N SER A 130 9.86 11.56 -7.96
CA SER A 130 8.97 10.71 -8.76
C SER A 130 9.62 10.20 -10.04
N ASN A 131 10.56 10.96 -10.59
CA ASN A 131 11.20 10.70 -11.87
C ASN A 131 12.42 9.79 -11.71
N THR A 132 13.27 10.05 -10.72
CA THR A 132 14.51 9.29 -10.50
C THR A 132 14.33 8.16 -9.50
N GLY A 133 13.36 8.27 -8.60
CA GLY A 133 13.17 7.35 -7.50
C GLY A 133 14.19 7.54 -6.37
N ASP A 134 14.98 8.61 -6.38
CA ASP A 134 15.97 8.88 -5.35
C ASP A 134 15.33 9.36 -4.05
N ILE A 135 15.89 8.94 -2.91
CA ILE A 135 15.46 9.43 -1.60
C ILE A 135 15.97 10.87 -1.46
N LEU A 136 15.04 11.77 -1.18
CA LEU A 136 15.37 13.15 -0.84
C LEU A 136 15.56 13.20 0.67
N ASN A 137 16.81 13.36 1.12
CA ASN A 137 17.10 13.69 2.51
C ASN A 137 16.85 15.19 2.70
N ASP A 138 16.21 15.56 3.81
CA ASP A 138 16.20 16.95 4.29
C ASP A 138 17.64 17.44 4.55
#